data_AF-A0AAU8KBY1-F1
#
_entry.id   AF-A0AAU8KBY1-F1
#
_cell.length_a   1.000
_cell.length_b   1.000
_cell.length_c   1.000
_cell.angle_alpha   90.00
_cell.angle_beta   90.00
_cell.angle_gamma   90.00
#
_symmetry.space_group_name_H-M   'P 1'
#
loop_
_entity.id
_entity.type
_entity.pdbx_description
1 polymer ?
#
loop_
_entity_poly.entity_id
_entity_poly.type
_entity_poly.pdbx_seq_one_letter_code
_entity_poly.pdbx_strand_id
1 'polypeptide(L)'
;MSDATPSSENPGFDDMARDIAEVPAVEVIVTVAVNLMSAAAVKLGLTEEGEDHKDLDEARKLVHALAGLLDASATEISTFHASPLRDGLKSLQLAFREASLVPDEPGHGPGEKYTGPVYG
;
A
#
# COMPACT_ATOMS: atom_id res chain seq x y z
N MET A 1 11.83 13.03 47.54
CA MET A 1 10.60 13.60 46.93
C MET A 1 10.52 12.99 45.55
N SER A 2 9.59 12.07 45.35
CA SER A 2 9.43 11.34 44.08
C SER A 2 8.69 12.24 43.10
N ASP A 3 9.34 12.52 41.99
CA ASP A 3 8.76 13.20 40.84
C ASP A 3 7.83 12.20 40.13
N ALA A 4 6.52 12.43 40.21
CA ALA A 4 5.53 11.64 39.50
C ALA A 4 5.23 12.38 38.19
N THR A 5 5.87 11.95 37.11
CA THR A 5 5.55 12.40 35.76
C THR A 5 4.10 11.98 35.44
N PRO A 6 3.19 12.89 35.07
CA PRO A 6 1.86 12.49 34.65
C PRO A 6 1.98 11.82 33.28
N SER A 7 1.63 10.54 33.21
CA SER A 7 1.42 9.82 31.95
C SER A 7 0.33 10.54 31.18
N SER A 8 0.68 11.16 30.05
CA SER A 8 -0.29 11.65 29.08
C SER A 8 -0.89 10.46 28.35
N GLU A 9 -1.82 9.76 29.00
CA GLU A 9 -2.70 8.78 28.34
C GLU A 9 -3.54 9.54 27.31
N ASN A 10 -3.39 9.21 26.04
CA ASN A 10 -4.19 9.78 24.95
C ASN A 10 -5.37 8.82 24.73
N PRO A 11 -6.58 9.11 25.26
CA PRO A 11 -7.64 8.10 25.41
C PRO A 11 -8.02 7.42 24.10
N GLY A 12 -7.98 8.16 22.98
CA GLY A 12 -8.30 7.60 21.67
C GLY A 12 -7.25 6.63 21.11
N PHE A 13 -5.98 6.75 21.51
CA PHE A 13 -4.94 5.79 21.11
C PHE A 13 -5.11 4.47 21.86
N ASP A 14 -5.43 4.52 23.16
CA ASP A 14 -5.61 3.32 23.97
C ASP A 14 -6.85 2.51 23.54
N ASP A 15 -7.91 3.20 23.10
CA ASP A 15 -9.10 2.55 22.54
C ASP A 15 -8.76 1.85 21.21
N MET A 16 -8.07 2.53 20.27
CA MET A 16 -7.60 1.91 19.02
C MET A 16 -6.64 0.74 19.26
N ALA A 17 -5.79 0.83 20.28
CA ALA A 17 -4.83 -0.22 20.63
C ALA A 17 -5.54 -1.49 21.16
N ARG A 18 -6.67 -1.34 21.85
CA ARG A 18 -7.50 -2.47 22.27
C ARG A 18 -8.21 -3.09 21.08
N ASP A 19 -8.80 -2.28 20.21
CA ASP A 19 -9.49 -2.75 19.02
C ASP A 19 -8.56 -3.55 18.10
N ILE A 20 -7.33 -3.06 17.88
CA ILE A 20 -6.36 -3.76 17.02
C ILE A 20 -5.75 -5.01 17.67
N ALA A 21 -5.75 -5.11 19.00
CA ALA A 21 -5.19 -6.27 19.70
C ALA A 21 -5.98 -7.57 19.43
N GLU A 22 -7.24 -7.45 19.05
CA GLU A 22 -8.10 -8.59 18.71
C GLU A 22 -8.03 -8.97 17.22
N VAL A 23 -7.36 -8.17 16.38
CA VAL A 23 -7.28 -8.39 14.93
C VAL A 23 -6.08 -9.28 14.57
N PRO A 24 -6.28 -10.39 13.85
CA PRO A 24 -5.17 -11.22 13.36
C PRO A 24 -4.21 -10.44 12.47
N ALA A 25 -2.90 -10.69 12.59
CA ALA A 25 -1.88 -9.99 11.79
C ALA A 25 -2.10 -10.12 10.28
N VAL A 26 -2.58 -11.27 9.80
CA VAL A 26 -2.93 -11.49 8.39
C VAL A 26 -4.00 -10.51 7.91
N GLU A 27 -5.02 -10.26 8.74
CA GLU A 27 -6.11 -9.33 8.42
C GLU A 27 -5.63 -7.88 8.40
N VAL A 28 -4.74 -7.51 9.33
CA VAL A 28 -4.10 -6.18 9.33
C VAL A 28 -3.31 -5.97 8.04
N ILE A 29 -2.48 -6.94 7.65
CA ILE A 29 -1.66 -6.86 6.43
C ILE A 29 -2.54 -6.73 5.19
N VAL A 30 -3.54 -7.59 5.04
CA VAL A 30 -4.44 -7.57 3.87
C VAL A 30 -5.22 -6.25 3.81
N THR A 31 -5.73 -5.76 4.94
CA THR A 31 -6.44 -4.48 5.01
C THR A 31 -5.54 -3.31 4.59
N VAL A 32 -4.31 -3.26 5.09
CA VAL A 32 -3.34 -2.22 4.71
C VAL A 32 -2.97 -2.31 3.22
N ALA A 33 -2.78 -3.53 2.69
CA ALA A 33 -2.50 -3.74 1.27
C ALA A 33 -3.64 -3.23 0.38
N VAL A 34 -4.90 -3.51 0.74
CA VAL A 34 -6.08 -2.99 0.04
C VAL A 34 -6.15 -1.46 0.13
N ASN A 35 -5.88 -0.88 1.30
CA ASN A 35 -5.87 0.58 1.46
C ASN A 35 -4.80 1.25 0.57
N LEU A 36 -3.59 0.69 0.51
CA LEU A 36 -2.52 1.17 -0.37
C LEU A 36 -2.92 1.04 -1.86
N MET A 37 -3.53 -0.08 -2.24
CA MET A 37 -4.01 -0.32 -3.61
C MET A 37 -5.08 0.69 -4.01
N SER A 38 -6.10 0.90 -3.17
CA SER A 38 -7.18 1.87 -3.42
C SER A 38 -6.65 3.30 -3.49
N ALA A 39 -5.75 3.67 -2.57
CA ALA A 39 -5.13 5.00 -2.59
C ALA A 39 -4.29 5.20 -3.86
N ALA A 40 -3.52 4.19 -4.29
CA ALA A 40 -2.77 4.24 -5.53
C ALA A 40 -3.68 4.38 -6.76
N ALA A 41 -4.79 3.64 -6.80
CA ALA A 41 -5.77 3.74 -7.88
C ALA A 41 -6.37 5.15 -7.99
N VAL A 42 -6.73 5.77 -6.86
CA VAL A 42 -7.18 7.17 -6.82
C VAL A 42 -6.10 8.11 -7.34
N LYS A 43 -4.85 7.96 -6.87
CA LYS A 43 -3.73 8.81 -7.31
C LYS A 43 -3.30 8.58 -8.76
N LEU A 44 -3.61 7.43 -9.35
CA LEU A 44 -3.45 7.17 -10.78
C LEU A 44 -4.61 7.73 -11.63
N GLY A 45 -5.68 8.19 -11.00
CA GLY A 45 -6.88 8.68 -11.67
C GLY A 45 -7.78 7.57 -12.21
N LEU A 46 -7.73 6.36 -11.63
CA LEU A 46 -8.47 5.19 -12.12
C LEU A 46 -9.90 5.06 -11.55
N THR A 47 -10.33 6.00 -10.73
CA THR A 47 -11.66 6.03 -10.09
C THR A 47 -12.58 7.06 -10.76
N GLU A 48 -13.88 7.05 -10.48
CA GLU A 48 -14.87 7.95 -11.10
C GLU A 48 -14.52 9.44 -10.93
N GLU A 49 -14.01 9.83 -9.75
CA GLU A 49 -13.50 11.20 -9.45
C GLU A 49 -11.96 11.27 -9.54
N GLY A 50 -11.33 10.30 -10.20
CA GLY A 50 -9.89 10.09 -10.14
C GLY A 50 -9.06 11.19 -10.81
N GLU A 51 -9.56 11.80 -11.88
CA GLU A 51 -8.83 12.86 -12.60
C GLU A 51 -8.54 14.07 -11.69
N ASP A 52 -9.45 14.42 -10.77
CA ASP A 52 -9.27 15.54 -9.82
C ASP A 52 -8.23 15.23 -8.73
N HIS A 53 -7.91 13.95 -8.52
CA HIS A 53 -7.00 13.48 -7.49
C HIS A 53 -5.69 12.88 -8.04
N LYS A 54 -5.53 12.90 -9.37
CA LYS A 54 -4.38 12.33 -10.07
C LYS A 54 -3.08 13.02 -9.66
N ASP A 55 -2.17 12.23 -9.14
CA ASP A 55 -0.83 12.64 -8.71
C ASP A 55 0.12 11.46 -8.85
N LEU A 56 0.95 11.48 -9.90
CA LEU A 56 1.89 10.41 -10.18
C LEU A 56 3.04 10.35 -9.17
N ASP A 57 3.38 11.44 -8.50
CA ASP A 57 4.42 11.39 -7.47
C ASP A 57 3.91 10.67 -6.21
N GLU A 58 2.66 10.91 -5.82
CA GLU A 58 2.00 10.15 -4.74
C GLU A 58 1.72 8.69 -5.13
N ALA A 59 1.23 8.45 -6.35
CA ALA A 59 0.99 7.10 -6.85
C ALA A 59 2.28 6.25 -6.83
N ARG A 60 3.43 6.82 -7.22
CA ARG A 60 4.73 6.13 -7.20
C ARG A 60 5.05 5.60 -5.81
N LYS A 61 4.86 6.42 -4.78
CA LYS A 61 5.15 6.05 -3.38
C LYS A 61 4.24 4.91 -2.91
N LEU A 62 2.95 5.01 -3.20
CA LEU A 62 1.94 4.02 -2.80
C LEU A 62 2.14 2.66 -3.48
N VAL A 63 2.38 2.66 -4.80
CA VAL A 63 2.66 1.43 -5.57
C VAL A 63 3.97 0.78 -5.09
N HIS A 64 5.01 1.59 -4.83
CA HIS A 64 6.27 1.07 -4.28
C HIS A 64 6.09 0.46 -2.88
N ALA A 65 5.34 1.13 -2.00
CA ALA A 65 5.05 0.64 -0.66
C ALA A 65 4.24 -0.66 -0.69
N LEU A 66 3.22 -0.75 -1.55
CA LEU A 66 2.42 -1.95 -1.73
C LEU A 66 3.29 -3.13 -2.22
N ALA A 67 4.16 -2.88 -3.21
CA ALA A 67 5.07 -3.92 -3.70
C ALA A 67 6.01 -4.44 -2.62
N GLY A 68 6.61 -3.55 -1.82
CA GLY A 68 7.46 -3.95 -0.71
C GLY A 68 6.71 -4.72 0.39
N LEU A 69 5.47 -4.31 0.70
CA LEU A 69 4.61 -5.02 1.64
C LEU A 69 4.33 -6.45 1.14
N LEU A 70 3.91 -6.62 -0.11
CA LEU A 70 3.56 -7.93 -0.67
C LEU A 70 4.77 -8.85 -0.83
N ASP A 71 5.94 -8.31 -1.15
CA ASP A 71 7.19 -9.07 -1.18
C ASP A 71 7.52 -9.65 0.20
N ALA A 72 7.41 -8.82 1.24
CA ALA A 72 7.70 -9.23 2.61
C ALA A 72 6.65 -10.15 3.23
N SER A 73 5.36 -10.02 2.85
CA SER A 73 4.25 -10.65 3.57
C SER A 73 3.56 -11.81 2.83
N ALA A 74 3.93 -12.11 1.58
CA ALA A 74 3.20 -13.09 0.77
C ALA A 74 3.16 -14.50 1.36
N THR A 75 4.21 -14.91 2.09
CA THR A 75 4.24 -16.22 2.77
C THR A 75 3.28 -16.29 3.96
N GLU A 76 2.99 -15.14 4.57
CA GLU A 76 2.18 -15.04 5.79
C GLU A 76 0.67 -14.98 5.49
N ILE A 77 0.28 -14.34 4.38
CA ILE A 77 -1.15 -14.10 4.06
C ILE A 77 -1.81 -15.17 3.19
N SER A 78 -1.14 -16.30 2.93
CA SER A 78 -1.56 -17.37 2.02
C SER A 78 -1.72 -16.96 0.55
N THR A 79 -1.68 -17.93 -0.35
CA THR A 79 -1.91 -17.71 -1.79
C THR A 79 -3.31 -17.16 -2.10
N PHE A 80 -4.30 -17.48 -1.28
CA PHE A 80 -5.69 -17.04 -1.51
C PHE A 80 -5.83 -15.51 -1.43
N HIS A 81 -5.19 -14.87 -0.44
CA HIS A 81 -5.20 -13.41 -0.33
C HIS A 81 -4.11 -12.74 -1.17
N ALA A 82 -2.93 -13.37 -1.30
CA ALA A 82 -1.81 -12.77 -2.02
C ALA A 82 -2.03 -12.63 -3.53
N SER A 83 -2.69 -13.60 -4.18
CA SER A 83 -2.82 -13.61 -5.64
C SER A 83 -3.61 -12.40 -6.19
N PRO A 84 -4.84 -12.09 -5.69
CA PRO A 84 -5.56 -10.90 -6.15
C PRO A 84 -4.80 -9.59 -5.89
N LEU A 85 -4.06 -9.52 -4.78
CA LEU A 85 -3.26 -8.33 -4.45
C LEU A 85 -2.10 -8.12 -5.42
N ARG A 86 -1.44 -9.21 -5.84
CA ARG A 86 -0.37 -9.17 -6.85
C ARG A 86 -0.89 -8.79 -8.23
N ASP A 87 -2.05 -9.32 -8.62
CA ASP A 87 -2.68 -8.98 -9.90
C ASP A 87 -3.10 -7.50 -9.94
N GLY A 88 -3.68 -7.01 -8.83
CA GLY A 88 -3.98 -5.59 -8.66
C GLY A 88 -2.74 -4.71 -8.69
N LEU A 89 -1.66 -5.09 -7.98
CA LEU A 89 -0.38 -4.38 -8.04
C LEU A 89 0.18 -4.31 -9.46
N LYS A 90 0.19 -5.43 -10.20
CA LYS A 90 0.65 -5.45 -11.59
C LYS A 90 -0.16 -4.49 -12.46
N SER A 91 -1.48 -4.45 -12.25
CA SER A 91 -2.38 -3.54 -12.98
C SER A 91 -2.06 -2.07 -12.69
N LEU A 92 -1.81 -1.73 -11.43
CA LEU A 92 -1.37 -0.38 -11.04
C LEU A 92 -0.01 -0.01 -11.64
N GLN A 93 0.94 -0.93 -11.68
CA GLN A 93 2.26 -0.69 -12.27
C GLN A 93 2.17 -0.41 -13.78
N LEU A 94 1.33 -1.16 -14.50
CA LEU A 94 1.07 -0.93 -15.92
C LEU A 94 0.38 0.42 -16.15
N ALA A 95 -0.68 0.71 -15.39
CA ALA A 95 -1.39 1.99 -15.47
C ALA A 95 -0.47 3.18 -15.17
N PHE A 96 0.42 3.06 -14.17
CA PHE A 96 1.43 4.08 -13.88
C PHE A 96 2.34 4.31 -15.09
N ARG A 97 2.85 3.23 -15.70
CA ARG A 97 3.73 3.30 -16.86
C ARG A 97 3.05 3.95 -18.05
N GLU A 98 1.77 3.64 -18.28
CA GLU A 98 0.96 4.25 -19.34
C GLU A 98 0.68 5.74 -19.09
N ALA A 99 0.46 6.13 -17.83
CA ALA A 99 0.21 7.52 -17.46
C ALA A 99 1.47 8.39 -17.44
N SER A 100 2.66 7.80 -17.33
CA SER A 100 3.92 8.54 -17.24
C SER A 100 4.34 9.13 -18.59
N LEU A 101 4.60 10.43 -18.63
CA LEU A 101 5.13 11.12 -19.81
C LEU A 101 6.57 10.70 -20.14
N VAL A 102 7.32 10.31 -19.12
CA VAL A 102 8.69 9.79 -19.24
C VAL A 102 8.69 8.42 -18.57
N PRO A 103 8.61 7.32 -19.34
CA PRO A 103 8.62 5.99 -18.77
C PRO A 103 9.93 5.72 -18.04
N ASP A 104 9.84 5.04 -16.89
CA ASP A 104 11.02 4.48 -16.22
C ASP A 104 11.60 3.34 -17.09
N GLU A 105 12.91 3.14 -17.00
CA GLU A 105 13.55 1.96 -17.60
C GLU A 105 12.97 0.67 -17.01
N PRO A 106 12.93 -0.45 -17.77
CA PRO A 106 12.46 -1.73 -17.24
C PRO A 106 13.21 -2.16 -15.96
N GLY A 107 12.47 -2.47 -14.90
CA GLY A 107 13.01 -2.80 -13.58
C GLY A 107 13.14 -1.58 -12.64
N HIS A 108 12.89 -0.37 -13.13
CA HIS A 108 12.99 0.88 -12.37
C HIS A 108 11.64 1.57 -12.14
N GLY A 109 10.55 1.00 -12.64
CA GLY A 109 9.19 1.45 -12.35
C GLY A 109 8.82 1.33 -10.86
N PRO A 110 7.73 1.97 -10.41
CA PRO A 110 7.28 1.85 -9.03
C PRO A 110 7.03 0.38 -8.64
N GLY A 111 7.69 -0.06 -7.57
CA GLY A 111 7.59 -1.43 -7.07
C GLY A 111 8.38 -2.49 -7.85
N GLU A 112 8.93 -2.19 -9.03
CA GLU A 112 9.62 -3.18 -9.87
C GLU A 112 10.91 -3.74 -9.26
N LYS A 113 11.48 -3.03 -8.28
CA LYS A 113 12.55 -3.57 -7.42
C LYS A 113 12.16 -4.92 -6.78
N TYR A 114 10.89 -5.09 -6.43
CA TYR A 114 10.38 -6.29 -5.76
C TYR A 114 9.70 -7.26 -6.74
N THR A 115 8.98 -6.74 -7.74
CA THR A 115 8.19 -7.56 -8.67
C THR A 115 8.96 -7.99 -9.92
N GLY A 116 10.11 -7.36 -10.18
CA GLY A 116 10.74 -7.38 -11.50
C GLY A 116 10.00 -6.45 -12.50
N PRO A 117 10.53 -6.35 -13.74
CA PRO A 117 9.93 -5.53 -14.78
C PRO A 117 8.51 -5.99 -15.13
N VAL A 118 7.57 -5.05 -15.31
CA VAL A 118 6.23 -5.36 -15.81
C VAL A 118 6.12 -5.14 -17.32
N TYR A 119 5.53 -6.12 -17.99
CA TYR A 119 5.20 -6.05 -19.42
C TYR A 119 3.68 -6.13 -19.56
N GLY A 120 3.15 -5.20 -20.35
CA GLY A 120 1.75 -5.16 -20.79
C GLY A 120 1.63 -5.64 -22.22
#